data_AF-A0AAU2VE29-F1
#
_entry.id   AF-A0AAU2VE29-F1
#
_cell.length_a   1.000
_cell.length_b   1.000
_cell.length_c   1.000
_cell.angle_alpha   90.00
_cell.angle_beta   90.00
_cell.angle_gamma   90.00
#
_symmetry.space_group_name_H-M   'P 1'
#
loop_
_entity.id
_entity.type
_entity.pdbx_description
1 polymer ?
#
loop_
_entity_poly.entity_id
_entity_poly.type
_entity_poly.pdbx_seq_one_letter_code
_entity_poly.pdbx_strand_id
1 'polypeptide(L)' 'MTGISAEAWPEPPLAGTEAAAVLGALERQRATLAWKCSGLDAVGLRATVGASTITLGGRGRGSAELN' A
#
# COMPACT_ATOMS: atom_id res chain seq x y z
N MET A 1 -0.61 18.04 2.37
CA MET A 1 0.07 17.09 1.45
C MET A 1 1.50 16.91 1.97
N THR A 2 1.70 16.06 2.98
CA THR A 2 3.01 15.94 3.66
C THR A 2 4.02 15.23 2.76
N GLY A 3 5.17 15.89 2.57
CA GLY A 3 6.18 15.57 1.58
C GLY A 3 6.92 14.26 1.83
N ILE A 4 7.15 13.52 0.76
CA ILE A 4 7.99 12.32 0.72
C ILE A 4 9.39 12.83 0.34
N SER A 5 10.28 12.99 1.33
CA SER A 5 11.68 13.39 1.09
C SER A 5 12.50 12.17 0.64
N ALA A 6 13.61 12.35 -0.09
CA ALA A 6 14.39 11.23 -0.63
C ALA A 6 15.15 10.38 0.43
N GLU A 7 15.12 10.78 1.71
CA GLU A 7 15.47 9.94 2.88
C GLU A 7 14.36 8.91 3.21
N ALA A 8 13.22 8.96 2.53
CA ALA A 8 11.96 8.33 2.95
C ALA A 8 11.75 6.88 2.53
N TRP A 9 12.79 6.13 2.12
CA TRP A 9 12.63 4.69 2.01
C TRP A 9 12.83 4.06 3.39
N PRO A 10 11.80 3.42 4.00
CA PRO A 10 11.86 3.04 5.41
C PRO A 10 12.79 1.86 5.66
N GLU A 11 14.09 2.05 5.85
CA GLU A 11 14.97 0.90 6.14
C GLU A 11 14.82 0.49 7.62
N PRO A 12 14.50 -0.78 7.94
CA PRO A 12 14.52 -1.30 9.29
C PRO A 12 15.91 -1.09 9.90
N PRO A 13 15.96 -0.77 11.21
CA PRO A 13 17.24 -0.59 11.89
C PRO A 13 18.07 -1.88 11.84
N LEU A 14 19.32 -1.75 11.37
CA LEU A 14 20.29 -2.87 11.20
C LEU A 14 20.60 -3.64 12.50
N ALA A 15 20.36 -3.02 13.67
CA ALA A 15 20.50 -3.61 14.99
C ALA A 15 19.30 -3.20 15.89
N GLY A 16 18.09 -3.57 15.49
CA GLY A 16 16.85 -3.36 16.25
C GLY A 16 16.28 -4.63 16.86
N THR A 17 15.25 -4.49 17.71
CA THR A 17 14.47 -5.64 18.19
C THR A 17 13.67 -6.27 17.04
N GLU A 18 13.19 -7.51 17.23
CA GLU A 18 12.30 -8.16 16.25
C GLU A 18 11.07 -7.29 15.93
N ALA A 19 10.50 -6.63 16.96
CA ALA A 19 9.40 -5.69 16.78
C ALA A 19 9.79 -4.50 15.88
N ALA A 20 10.99 -3.96 16.03
CA ALA A 20 11.49 -2.88 15.19
C ALA A 20 11.70 -3.32 13.73
N ALA A 21 12.14 -4.57 13.51
CA ALA A 21 12.26 -5.14 12.18
C ALA A 21 10.89 -5.33 11.50
N VAL A 22 9.90 -5.85 12.23
CA VAL A 22 8.51 -6.00 11.74
C VAL A 22 7.90 -4.65 11.40
N LEU A 23 8.05 -3.65 12.28
CA LEU A 23 7.55 -2.30 12.02
C LEU A 23 8.22 -1.67 10.80
N GLY A 24 9.54 -1.82 10.64
CA GLY A 24 10.26 -1.36 9.45
C GLY A 24 9.79 -2.05 8.17
N ALA A 25 9.55 -3.37 8.21
CA ALA A 25 9.02 -4.10 7.05
C ALA A 25 7.61 -3.59 6.64
N LEU A 26 6.73 -3.34 7.62
CA LEU A 26 5.40 -2.79 7.37
C LEU A 26 5.48 -1.38 6.78
N GLU A 27 6.38 -0.55 7.26
CA GLU A 27 6.52 0.82 6.75
C GLU A 27 7.04 0.82 5.30
N ARG A 28 7.99 -0.07 4.95
CA ARG A 28 8.38 -0.25 3.52
C ARG A 28 7.22 -0.67 2.64
N GLN A 29 6.37 -1.56 3.11
CA GLN A 29 5.19 -2.00 2.36
C GLN A 29 4.22 -0.85 2.13
N ARG A 30 4.00 0.01 3.15
CA ARG A 30 3.17 1.22 3.01
C ARG A 30 3.76 2.22 2.04
N ALA A 31 5.06 2.50 2.14
CA ALA A 31 5.75 3.40 1.22
C ALA A 31 5.68 2.89 -0.23
N THR A 32 5.88 1.59 -0.44
CA THR A 32 5.76 0.95 -1.76
C THR A 32 4.36 1.07 -2.33
N LEU A 33 3.33 0.81 -1.50
CA LEU A 33 1.94 0.94 -1.91
C LEU A 33 1.61 2.39 -2.28
N ALA A 34 2.01 3.35 -1.45
CA ALA A 34 1.80 4.78 -1.69
C ALA A 34 2.47 5.24 -2.99
N TRP A 35 3.70 4.77 -3.26
CA TRP A 35 4.39 5.05 -4.51
C TRP A 35 3.66 4.45 -5.72
N LYS A 36 3.26 3.17 -5.66
CA LYS A 36 2.52 2.51 -6.75
C LYS A 36 1.15 3.14 -7.02
N CYS A 37 0.51 3.68 -5.99
CA CYS A 37 -0.78 4.36 -6.10
C CYS A 37 -0.64 5.87 -6.34
N SER A 38 0.58 6.41 -6.31
CA SER A 38 0.81 7.84 -6.54
C SER A 38 0.37 8.21 -7.97
N GLY A 39 -0.42 9.26 -8.09
CA GLY A 39 -0.98 9.70 -9.38
C GLY A 39 -2.22 8.91 -9.85
N LEU A 40 -2.68 7.90 -9.11
CA LEU A 40 -3.98 7.28 -9.39
C LEU A 40 -5.11 8.15 -8.85
N ASP A 41 -6.11 8.36 -9.69
CA ASP A 41 -7.37 8.95 -9.27
C ASP A 41 -8.31 7.89 -8.65
N ALA A 42 -9.51 8.31 -8.27
CA ALA A 42 -10.49 7.42 -7.68
C ALA A 42 -10.92 6.27 -8.62
N VAL A 43 -10.82 6.46 -9.95
CA VAL A 43 -11.11 5.43 -10.94
C VAL A 43 -9.98 4.40 -10.97
N GLY A 44 -8.72 4.87 -11.00
CA GLY A 44 -7.53 4.04 -10.94
C GLY A 44 -7.48 3.16 -9.68
N LEU A 45 -7.85 3.69 -8.52
CA LEU A 45 -7.90 2.92 -7.27
C LEU A 45 -9.01 1.84 -7.24
N ARG A 46 -10.03 1.94 -8.10
CA ARG A 46 -11.10 0.94 -8.23
C ARG A 46 -10.78 -0.16 -9.25
N ALA A 47 -9.71 -0.03 -10.03
CA ALA A 47 -9.32 -1.04 -10.98
C ALA A 47 -8.94 -2.35 -10.27
N THR A 48 -9.25 -3.49 -10.90
CA THR A 48 -8.82 -4.82 -10.47
C THR A 48 -7.72 -5.32 -11.40
N VAL A 49 -6.79 -6.12 -10.87
CA VAL A 49 -5.68 -6.69 -11.67
C VAL A 49 -5.94 -8.18 -11.89
N GLY A 50 -5.97 -8.60 -13.16
CA GLY A 50 -6.24 -9.99 -13.54
C GLY A 50 -7.58 -10.50 -13.01
N ALA A 51 -7.59 -11.72 -12.48
CA ALA A 51 -8.78 -12.35 -11.89
C ALA A 51 -9.07 -11.92 -10.43
N SER A 52 -8.36 -10.92 -9.89
CA SER A 52 -8.54 -10.49 -8.50
C SER A 52 -9.89 -9.79 -8.28
N THR A 53 -10.59 -10.17 -7.21
CA THR A 53 -11.81 -9.51 -6.74
C THR A 53 -11.54 -8.29 -5.86
N ILE A 54 -10.26 -8.05 -5.50
CA ILE A 54 -9.81 -6.90 -4.72
C ILE A 54 -9.33 -5.80 -5.67
N THR A 55 -9.79 -4.57 -5.44
CA THR A 55 -9.33 -3.39 -6.21
C THR A 55 -7.95 -2.92 -5.75
N LEU A 56 -7.25 -2.13 -6.57
CA LEU A 56 -5.94 -1.55 -6.22
C LEU A 56 -5.96 -0.76 -4.90
N GLY A 57 -7.09 -0.13 -4.57
CA GLY A 57 -7.33 0.55 -3.28
C GLY A 57 -7.66 -0.38 -2.09
N GLY A 58 -7.52 -1.70 -2.23
CA GLY A 58 -7.64 -2.66 -1.14
C GLY A 58 -9.06 -2.97 -0.68
N ARG A 59 -10.09 -2.54 -1.41
CA ARG A 59 -11.49 -2.88 -1.10
C ARG A 59 -11.92 -4.06 -1.98
N GLY A 60 -12.55 -5.07 -1.39
CA GLY A 60 -13.27 -6.08 -2.17
C GLY A 60 -14.35 -5.39 -2.99
N ARG A 61 -14.54 -5.82 -4.24
CA ARG A 61 -15.71 -5.43 -5.04
C ARG A 61 -16.93 -5.94 -4.28
N GLY A 62 -17.61 -5.03 -3.56
CA GLY A 62 -18.84 -5.37 -2.85
C GLY A 62 -19.76 -6.12 -3.80
N SER A 63 -20.19 -7.29 -3.35
CA SER A 63 -21.19 -8.16 -3.96
C SER A 63 -22.35 -7.36 -4.53
N ALA A 64 -22.30 -7.09 -5.84
CA ALA A 64 -23.44 -6.66 -6.64
C ALA A 64 -24.29 -7.86 -7.12
N GLU A 65 -24.17 -9.02 -6.45
CA GLU A 65 -24.92 -10.25 -6.76
C GLU A 65 -25.68 -10.84 -5.56
N LEU A 66 -26.06 -10.03 -4.55
CA LEU A 66 -26.93 -10.51 -3.46
C LEU A 66 -28.12 -9.59 -3.11
N ASN A 67 -28.76 -8.98 -4.12
CA ASN A 67 -30.22 -8.77 -4.25
C ASN A 67 -30.51 -7.91 -5.50
#